data_AF-A0A9K3HT76-F1
#
_entry.id   AF-A0A9K3HT76-F1
#
_cell.length_a   1.000
_cell.length_b   1.000
_cell.length_c   1.000
_cell.angle_alpha   90.00
_cell.angle_beta   90.00
_cell.angle_gamma   90.00
#
_symmetry.space_group_name_H-M   'P 1'
#
loop_
_entity.id
_entity.type
_entity.pdbx_description
1 polymer ?
#
loop_
_entity_poly.entity_id
_entity_poly.type
_entity_poly.pdbx_seq_one_letter_code
_entity_poly.pdbx_strand_id
1 'polypeptide(L)'
;MCVLYHQVMLDTTGPELLVVNKGNHPIPLEADSFVVLTPDQEKEATSDLLPVNFGGLAKTVKLGDTIFLGQYLFTGSEATSVWPEVS
;
A
#
# COMPACT_ATOMS: atom_id res chain seq x y z
N MET A 1 11.86 20.98 42.25
CA MET A 1 10.76 21.21 41.29
C MET A 1 11.27 20.78 39.93
N CYS A 2 10.92 19.58 39.47
CA CYS A 2 11.39 19.03 38.20
C CYS A 2 10.32 19.31 37.15
N VAL A 3 10.64 20.11 36.13
CA VAL A 3 9.72 20.42 35.04
C VAL A 3 9.86 19.32 33.98
N LEU A 4 8.88 18.44 33.86
CA LEU A 4 8.84 17.42 32.81
C LEU A 4 8.31 18.06 31.52
N TYR A 5 9.20 18.56 30.67
CA TYR A 5 8.85 18.97 29.30
C TYR A 5 8.49 17.72 28.49
N HIS A 6 7.21 17.54 28.21
CA HIS A 6 6.74 16.49 27.30
C HIS A 6 6.86 17.03 25.87
N GLN A 7 7.79 16.48 25.11
CA GLN A 7 7.88 16.79 23.68
C GLN A 7 6.77 16.04 22.94
N VAL A 8 6.07 16.77 22.08
CA VAL A 8 5.04 16.22 21.20
C VAL A 8 5.63 16.15 19.80
N MET A 9 5.55 14.97 19.19
CA MET A 9 5.85 14.80 17.78
C MET A 9 4.52 14.78 17.01
N LEU A 10 4.47 15.54 15.91
CA LEU A 10 3.36 15.51 14.97
C LEU A 10 3.76 14.65 13.78
N ASP A 11 3.08 13.52 13.61
CA ASP A 11 3.21 12.67 12.43
C ASP A 11 2.07 12.99 11.45
N THR A 12 2.41 13.19 10.19
CA THR A 12 1.46 13.55 9.13
C THR A 12 1.51 12.47 8.07
N THR A 13 0.36 12.10 7.52
CA THR A 13 0.26 11.09 6.45
C THR A 13 1.11 11.42 5.22
N GLY A 14 1.29 12.70 4.85
CA GLY A 14 2.06 13.06 3.66
C GLY A 14 1.49 12.51 2.33
N PRO A 15 2.27 12.55 1.23
CA PRO A 15 1.86 12.03 -0.08
C PRO A 15 2.16 10.52 -0.21
N GLU A 16 1.36 9.69 0.46
CA GLU A 16 1.51 8.23 0.44
C GLU A 16 0.64 7.56 -0.63
N LEU A 17 1.20 6.56 -1.33
CA LEU A 17 0.42 5.63 -2.15
C LEU A 17 0.02 4.44 -1.29
N LEU A 18 -1.29 4.30 -1.07
CA LEU A 18 -1.86 3.30 -0.17
C LEU A 18 -2.82 2.38 -0.91
N VAL A 19 -2.79 1.11 -0.53
CA VAL A 19 -3.86 0.15 -0.83
C VAL A 19 -5.02 0.42 0.13
N VAL A 20 -6.21 0.63 -0.40
CA VAL A 20 -7.42 0.93 0.37
C VAL A 20 -8.15 -0.39 0.68
N ASN A 21 -7.85 -0.96 1.84
CA ASN A 21 -8.51 -2.17 2.35
C ASN A 21 -9.54 -1.81 3.43
N LYS A 22 -10.78 -1.52 3.01
CA LYS A 22 -11.88 -1.18 3.94
C LYS A 22 -12.32 -2.38 4.80
N GLY A 23 -12.11 -3.61 4.33
CA GLY A 23 -12.45 -4.85 5.06
C GLY A 23 -11.56 -5.10 6.28
N ASN A 24 -10.39 -4.46 6.33
CA ASN A 24 -9.43 -4.52 7.45
C ASN A 24 -9.04 -5.96 7.88
N HIS A 25 -9.06 -6.89 6.93
CA HIS A 25 -8.54 -8.24 7.11
C HIS A 25 -7.35 -8.48 6.19
N PRO A 26 -6.43 -9.41 6.53
CA PRO A 26 -5.34 -9.79 5.63
C PRO A 26 -5.87 -10.27 4.28
N ILE A 27 -5.14 -9.96 3.22
CA ILE A 27 -5.41 -10.42 1.85
C ILE A 27 -4.19 -11.24 1.42
N PRO A 28 -4.33 -12.56 1.25
CA PRO A 28 -3.24 -13.39 0.75
C PRO A 28 -3.01 -13.07 -0.74
N LEU A 29 -1.75 -12.88 -1.12
CA LEU A 29 -1.34 -12.80 -2.51
C LEU A 29 -0.51 -14.05 -2.83
N GLU A 30 -0.76 -14.63 -4.00
CA GLU A 30 -0.09 -15.84 -4.44
C GLU A 30 0.95 -15.50 -5.51
N ALA A 31 2.07 -16.24 -5.52
CA ALA A 31 3.05 -16.10 -6.59
C ALA A 31 2.43 -16.52 -7.94
N ASP A 32 2.91 -15.90 -9.02
CA ASP A 32 2.46 -16.17 -10.39
C ASP A 32 0.96 -15.88 -10.67
N SER A 33 0.24 -15.24 -9.74
CA SER A 33 -1.12 -14.76 -9.97
C SER A 33 -1.13 -13.31 -10.48
N PHE A 34 -2.27 -12.90 -11.05
CA PHE A 34 -2.48 -11.52 -11.47
C PHE A 34 -3.33 -10.79 -10.44
N VAL A 35 -2.97 -9.53 -10.19
CA VAL A 35 -3.74 -8.62 -9.35
C VAL A 35 -3.98 -7.31 -10.08
N VAL A 36 -5.21 -6.80 -10.02
CA VAL A 36 -5.59 -5.54 -10.64
C VAL A 36 -5.49 -4.41 -9.63
N LEU A 37 -4.60 -3.45 -9.87
CA LEU A 37 -4.58 -2.19 -9.12
C LEU A 37 -5.58 -1.21 -9.73
N THR A 38 -6.58 -0.77 -8.95
CA THR A 38 -7.66 0.09 -9.44
C THR A 38 -7.73 1.39 -8.64
N PRO A 39 -7.97 2.56 -9.28
CA PRO A 39 -8.19 3.81 -8.55
C PRO A 39 -9.60 3.93 -7.95
N ASP A 40 -10.48 2.97 -8.24
CA ASP A 40 -11.84 2.90 -7.71
C ASP A 40 -11.84 2.38 -6.26
N GLN A 41 -11.88 3.31 -5.31
CA GLN A 41 -11.86 3.04 -3.86
C GLN A 41 -13.19 2.52 -3.30
N GLU A 42 -14.25 2.48 -4.10
CA GLU A 42 -15.54 1.91 -3.69
C GLU A 42 -15.58 0.40 -3.85
N LYS A 43 -14.62 -0.19 -4.56
CA LYS A 43 -14.45 -1.64 -4.64
C LYS A 43 -13.84 -2.21 -3.37
N GLU A 44 -14.25 -3.43 -3.04
CA GLU A 44 -13.65 -4.20 -1.96
C GLU A 44 -12.28 -4.76 -2.39
N ALA A 45 -11.32 -4.78 -1.47
CA ALA A 45 -10.00 -5.32 -1.72
C ALA A 45 -10.00 -6.85 -1.60
N THR A 46 -9.49 -7.54 -2.60
CA THR A 46 -9.39 -9.00 -2.69
C THR A 46 -8.02 -9.41 -3.22
N SER A 47 -7.75 -10.72 -3.27
CA SER A 47 -6.49 -11.25 -3.81
C SER A 47 -6.28 -10.93 -5.29
N ASP A 48 -7.35 -10.65 -6.03
CA ASP A 48 -7.30 -10.36 -7.48
C ASP A 48 -7.47 -8.88 -7.81
N LEU A 49 -7.88 -8.05 -6.84
CA LEU A 49 -8.18 -6.63 -7.03
C LEU A 49 -7.84 -5.81 -5.80
N LEU A 50 -6.96 -4.82 -5.96
CA LEU A 50 -6.54 -3.92 -4.89
C LEU A 50 -6.85 -2.47 -5.26
N PRO A 51 -7.79 -1.82 -4.56
CA PRO A 51 -8.02 -0.39 -4.70
C PRO A 51 -6.82 0.42 -4.19
N VAL A 52 -6.44 1.48 -4.90
CA VAL A 52 -5.35 2.38 -4.52
C VAL A 52 -5.81 3.83 -4.46
N ASN A 53 -5.20 4.63 -3.59
CA ASN A 53 -5.54 6.05 -3.41
C ASN A 53 -4.95 6.99 -4.48
N PHE A 54 -4.32 6.45 -5.53
CA PHE A 54 -3.66 7.23 -6.58
C PHE A 54 -4.20 6.93 -7.99
N GLY A 55 -5.00 7.85 -8.53
CA GLY A 55 -5.59 7.77 -9.88
C GLY A 55 -4.58 7.84 -11.04
N GLY A 56 -3.36 8.31 -10.79
CA GLY A 56 -2.33 8.48 -11.81
C GLY A 56 -1.44 7.25 -12.04
N LEU A 57 -1.63 6.16 -11.28
CA LEU A 57 -0.69 5.04 -11.26
C LEU A 57 -0.48 4.44 -12.65
N ALA A 58 -1.58 4.10 -13.35
CA ALA A 58 -1.55 3.50 -14.68
C ALA A 58 -0.88 4.39 -15.76
N LYS A 59 -0.81 5.71 -15.55
CA LYS A 59 -0.10 6.63 -16.46
C LYS A 59 1.37 6.79 -16.12
N THR A 60 1.76 6.40 -14.91
CA THR A 60 3.10 6.58 -14.36
C THR A 60 3.98 5.37 -14.65
N VAL A 61 3.39 4.18 -14.61
CA VAL A 61 4.08 2.90 -14.87
C VAL A 61 4.05 2.51 -16.35
N LYS A 62 4.97 1.63 -16.74
CA LYS A 62 5.10 1.03 -18.06
C LYS A 62 5.11 -0.50 -17.92
N LEU A 63 4.82 -1.19 -19.02
CA LEU A 63 5.00 -2.65 -19.10
C LEU A 63 6.43 -3.04 -18.72
N GLY A 64 6.56 -4.06 -17.87
CA GLY A 64 7.82 -4.54 -17.31
C GLY A 64 8.32 -3.78 -16.08
N ASP A 65 7.67 -2.67 -15.67
CA ASP A 65 8.01 -2.01 -14.41
C ASP A 65 7.65 -2.91 -13.23
N THR A 66 8.47 -2.89 -12.18
CA THR A 66 8.18 -3.59 -10.92
C THR A 66 7.64 -2.61 -9.88
N ILE A 67 6.54 -2.98 -9.22
CA ILE A 67 5.94 -2.19 -8.14
C ILE A 67 6.26 -2.88 -6.81
N PHE A 68 6.76 -2.12 -5.83
CA PHE A 68 6.83 -2.60 -4.45
C PHE A 68 5.45 -2.52 -3.80
N LEU A 69 4.93 -3.64 -3.29
CA LEU A 69 3.74 -3.66 -2.46
C LEU A 69 4.05 -4.36 -1.13
N GLY A 70 3.94 -3.64 -0.02
CA GLY A 70 4.20 -4.22 1.29
C GLY A 70 3.97 -3.23 2.42
N GLN A 71 3.93 -3.75 3.64
CA GLN A 71 3.76 -2.94 4.86
C GLN A 71 5.10 -2.52 5.46
N TYR A 72 6.17 -2.50 4.67
CA TYR A 72 7.52 -2.23 5.17
C TYR A 72 7.63 -0.89 5.88
N LEU A 73 7.03 0.17 5.32
CA LEU A 73 7.04 1.51 5.90
C LEU A 73 6.29 1.59 7.25
N PHE A 74 5.38 0.65 7.53
CA PHE A 74 4.58 0.63 8.76
C PHE A 74 5.10 -0.38 9.80
N THR A 75 5.69 -1.48 9.35
CA THR A 75 6.08 -2.62 10.21
C THR A 75 7.59 -2.81 10.32
N GLY A 76 8.37 -2.21 9.43
CA GLY A 76 9.81 -2.45 9.29
C GLY A 76 10.16 -3.86 8.80
N SER A 77 9.17 -4.66 8.37
CA SER A 77 9.34 -6.05 7.94
C SER A 77 9.01 -6.20 6.45
N GLU A 78 9.88 -6.91 5.73
CA GLU A 78 9.65 -7.29 4.33
C GLU A 78 8.88 -8.61 4.19
N ALA A 79 8.61 -9.31 5.29
CA ALA A 79 8.00 -10.64 5.25
C ALA A 79 6.57 -10.66 4.67
N THR A 80 5.94 -9.49 4.53
CA THR A 80 4.60 -9.30 3.96
C THR A 80 4.63 -8.46 2.67
N SER A 81 5.75 -8.48 1.96
CA SER A 81 5.93 -7.73 0.72
C SER A 81 5.96 -8.62 -0.52
N VAL A 82 5.52 -8.06 -1.64
CA VAL A 82 5.57 -8.65 -2.98
C VAL A 82 6.04 -7.62 -3.99
N TRP A 83 6.53 -8.11 -5.13
CA TRP A 83 7.10 -7.31 -6.22
C TRP A 83 6.41 -7.64 -7.55
N PRO A 84 5.13 -7.26 -7.74
CA PRO A 84 4.44 -7.49 -9.00
C PRO A 84 5.09 -6.72 -10.16
N GLU A 85 5.16 -7.40 -11.31
CA GLU A 85 5.53 -6.80 -12.59
C GLU A 85 4.27 -6.31 -13.33
N VAL A 86 4.36 -5.15 -13.96
CA VAL A 86 3.29 -4.58 -14.79
C VAL A 86 3.25 -5.31 -16.13
N SER A 87 2.10 -5.88 -16.47
CA SER A 87 1.84 -6.64 -17.72
C SER A 87 0.71 -6.05 -18.56
#